data_AF-A0A7J8Y8P9-F1
#
_entry.id   AF-A0A7J8Y8P9-F1
#
_cell.length_a   1.000
_cell.length_b   1.000
_cell.length_c   1.000
_cell.angle_alpha   90.00
_cell.angle_beta   90.00
_cell.angle_gamma   90.00
#
_symmetry.space_group_name_H-M   'P 1'
#
loop_
_entity.id
_entity.type
_entity.pdbx_description
1 polymer ?
#
loop_
_entity_poly.entity_id
_entity_poly.type
_entity_poly.pdbx_seq_one_letter_code
_entity_poly.pdbx_strand_id
1 'polypeptide(L)'
;MEREGQIIACAALFPFFKEKCGEVACIAVSPECQGQGQGDKLLDFIEKKASSLRLDRLFLLTTRTADWFVRRGFTEGSIDMIPDERRKKINLSRKSKYYVKKLVADGSGITADRAFK
;
A
#
# COMPACT_ATOMS: atom_id res chain seq x y z
N MET A 1 7.09 -4.34 -11.41
CA MET A 1 6.51 -5.13 -12.50
C MET A 1 7.32 -4.86 -13.74
N GLU A 2 7.72 -5.91 -14.42
CA GLU A 2 8.52 -5.85 -15.63
C GLU A 2 7.75 -6.50 -16.77
N ARG A 3 7.87 -5.94 -17.98
CA ARG A 3 7.40 -6.54 -19.22
C ARG A 3 8.46 -6.30 -20.28
N GLU A 4 8.90 -7.36 -20.94
CA GLU A 4 9.86 -7.29 -22.06
C GLU A 4 11.16 -6.53 -21.68
N GLY A 5 11.67 -6.72 -20.46
CA GLY A 5 12.88 -6.05 -19.99
C GLY A 5 12.65 -4.63 -19.42
N GLN A 6 11.42 -4.10 -19.50
CA GLN A 6 11.10 -2.74 -19.06
C GLN A 6 10.28 -2.74 -17.78
N ILE A 7 10.65 -1.89 -16.82
CA ILE A 7 9.83 -1.63 -15.63
C ILE A 7 8.61 -0.80 -16.00
N ILE A 8 7.43 -1.40 -15.92
CA ILE A 8 6.16 -0.76 -16.30
C ILE A 8 5.34 -0.27 -15.11
N ALA A 9 5.63 -0.75 -13.90
CA ALA A 9 4.93 -0.32 -12.69
C ALA A 9 5.72 -0.67 -11.43
N CYS A 10 5.58 0.14 -10.38
CA CYS A 10 6.20 -0.10 -9.07
C CYS A 10 5.27 0.29 -7.92
N ALA A 11 5.54 -0.28 -6.75
CA ALA A 11 4.93 0.07 -5.49
C ALA A 11 5.85 -0.39 -4.34
N ALA A 12 5.69 0.19 -3.16
CA ALA A 12 6.44 -0.16 -1.96
C ALA A 12 5.48 -0.44 -0.79
N LEU A 13 5.87 -1.38 0.07
CA LEU A 13 5.22 -1.69 1.33
C LEU A 13 6.23 -1.51 2.47
N PHE A 14 5.96 -0.60 3.40
CA PHE A 14 6.76 -0.44 4.62
C PHE A 14 5.99 -0.97 5.83
N PRO A 15 6.39 -2.12 6.40
CA PRO A 15 5.69 -2.72 7.54
C PRO A 15 6.05 -2.04 8.87
N PHE A 16 5.05 -1.89 9.73
CA PHE A 16 5.13 -1.46 11.13
C PHE A 16 4.55 -2.57 12.00
N PHE A 17 5.41 -3.50 12.43
CA PHE A 17 4.98 -4.74 13.09
C PHE A 17 4.35 -4.51 14.47
N LYS A 18 4.82 -3.52 15.23
CA LYS A 18 4.28 -3.21 16.56
C LYS A 18 2.83 -2.72 16.48
N GLU A 19 2.53 -1.83 15.54
CA GLU A 19 1.20 -1.28 15.27
C GLU A 19 0.36 -2.15 14.33
N LYS A 20 0.90 -3.30 13.89
CA LYS A 20 0.30 -4.23 12.94
C LYS A 20 -0.28 -3.55 11.70
N CYS A 21 0.49 -2.65 11.09
CA CYS A 21 0.08 -1.95 9.88
C CYS A 21 1.19 -1.79 8.86
N GLY A 22 0.84 -1.45 7.62
CA GLY A 22 1.82 -1.20 6.55
C GLY A 22 1.52 0.08 5.78
N GLU A 23 2.54 0.86 5.44
CA GLU A 23 2.42 1.98 4.52
C GLU A 23 2.49 1.48 3.08
N VAL A 24 1.47 1.80 2.28
CA VAL A 24 1.52 1.70 0.83
C VAL A 24 2.12 2.99 0.30
N ALA A 25 3.26 2.89 -0.38
CA ALA A 25 3.99 4.03 -0.92
C ALA A 25 4.41 3.80 -2.37
N CYS A 26 4.79 4.87 -3.05
CA CYS A 26 5.41 4.83 -4.38
C CYS A 26 4.64 4.00 -5.43
N ILE A 27 3.30 3.95 -5.36
CA ILE A 27 2.53 3.31 -6.42
C ILE A 27 2.58 4.16 -7.68
N ALA A 28 3.09 3.59 -8.76
CA ALA A 28 3.20 4.25 -10.06
C ALA A 28 3.08 3.22 -11.19
N VAL A 29 2.45 3.64 -12.28
CA VAL A 29 2.30 2.85 -13.51
C VAL A 29 2.74 3.74 -14.67
N SER A 30 3.57 3.20 -15.55
CA SER A 30 4.02 3.87 -16.77
C SER A 30 2.82 4.39 -17.57
N PRO A 31 2.85 5.62 -18.12
CA PRO A 31 1.70 6.21 -18.82
C PRO A 31 1.09 5.30 -19.88
N GLU A 32 1.90 4.56 -20.62
CA GLU A 32 1.50 3.67 -21.72
C GLU A 32 0.74 2.43 -21.22
N CYS A 33 0.88 2.10 -19.93
CA CYS A 33 0.26 0.95 -19.27
C CYS A 33 -0.90 1.34 -18.32
N GLN A 34 -1.23 2.64 -18.22
CA GLN A 34 -2.34 3.10 -17.39
C GLN A 34 -3.69 2.64 -17.96
N GLY A 35 -4.69 2.47 -17.06
CA GLY A 35 -6.01 1.97 -17.45
C GLY A 35 -6.09 0.46 -17.73
N GLN A 36 -4.96 -0.25 -17.72
CA GLN A 36 -4.89 -1.70 -18.01
C GLN A 36 -4.87 -2.59 -16.75
N GLY A 37 -5.29 -2.06 -15.60
CA GLY A 37 -5.37 -2.79 -14.33
C GLY A 37 -4.04 -3.07 -13.62
N GLN A 38 -2.91 -2.51 -14.07
CA GLN A 38 -1.61 -2.76 -13.42
C GLN A 38 -1.53 -2.20 -12.00
N GLY A 39 -2.16 -1.03 -11.75
CA GLY A 39 -2.27 -0.48 -10.40
C GLY A 39 -3.05 -1.40 -9.46
N ASP A 40 -4.09 -2.08 -9.97
CA ASP A 40 -4.90 -3.03 -9.20
C ASP A 40 -4.07 -4.24 -8.80
N LYS A 41 -3.35 -4.82 -9.77
CA LYS A 41 -2.44 -5.94 -9.52
C LYS A 41 -1.37 -5.61 -8.50
N LEU A 42 -0.80 -4.39 -8.54
CA LEU A 42 0.17 -3.94 -7.54
C LEU A 42 -0.46 -3.82 -6.15
N LEU A 43 -1.64 -3.23 -6.04
CA LEU A 43 -2.32 -3.09 -4.76
C LEU A 43 -2.72 -4.45 -4.19
N ASP A 44 -3.28 -5.34 -5.01
CA ASP A 44 -3.63 -6.71 -4.62
C ASP A 44 -2.41 -7.47 -4.11
N PHE A 45 -1.28 -7.33 -4.79
CA PHE A 45 -0.02 -7.93 -4.35
C PHE A 45 0.43 -7.38 -2.98
N ILE A 46 0.36 -6.05 -2.79
CA ILE A 46 0.69 -5.41 -1.52
C ILE A 46 -0.25 -5.88 -0.40
N GLU A 47 -1.55 -5.96 -0.65
CA GLU A 47 -2.54 -6.42 0.34
C GLU A 47 -2.26 -7.87 0.76
N LYS A 48 -2.03 -8.77 -0.21
CA LYS A 48 -1.64 -10.16 0.09
C LYS A 48 -0.32 -10.24 0.85
N LYS A 49 0.68 -9.43 0.48
CA LYS A 49 1.97 -9.40 1.17
C LYS A 49 1.83 -8.87 2.60
N ALA A 50 1.01 -7.86 2.83
CA ALA A 50 0.74 -7.33 4.16
C ALA A 50 -0.01 -8.33 5.04
N SER A 51 -1.01 -9.03 4.49
CA SER A 51 -1.72 -10.10 5.19
C SER A 51 -0.80 -11.27 5.56
N SER A 52 0.12 -11.68 4.68
CA SER A 52 1.09 -12.75 4.99
C SER A 52 2.10 -12.34 6.07
N LEU A 53 2.38 -11.04 6.19
CA LEU A 53 3.16 -10.44 7.29
C LEU A 53 2.35 -10.23 8.58
N ARG A 54 1.09 -10.72 8.64
CA ARG A 54 0.18 -10.60 9.80
C ARG A 54 -0.10 -9.15 10.21
N LEU A 55 -0.15 -8.25 9.23
CA LEU A 55 -0.61 -6.87 9.44
C LEU A 55 -2.14 -6.85 9.40
N ASP A 56 -2.76 -5.98 10.21
CA ASP A 56 -4.22 -5.88 10.34
C ASP A 56 -4.80 -4.81 9.40
N ARG A 57 -3.95 -3.87 8.94
CA ARG A 57 -4.38 -2.75 8.11
C ARG A 57 -3.25 -2.17 7.26
N LEU A 58 -3.64 -1.49 6.20
CA LEU A 58 -2.78 -0.63 5.39
C LEU A 58 -3.13 0.83 5.62
N PHE A 59 -2.15 1.70 5.42
CA PHE A 59 -2.37 3.13 5.32
C PHE A 59 -1.56 3.73 4.17
N LEU A 60 -1.95 4.92 3.72
CA LEU A 60 -1.21 5.69 2.73
C LEU A 60 -1.42 7.19 2.93
N LEU A 61 -0.47 7.96 2.39
CA LEU A 61 -0.51 9.40 2.32
C LEU A 61 -0.59 9.80 0.86
N THR A 62 -1.57 10.62 0.48
CA THR A 62 -1.63 11.11 -0.89
C THR A 62 -2.12 12.55 -0.99
N THR A 63 -1.56 13.28 -1.96
CA THR A 63 -1.99 14.62 -2.36
C THR A 63 -2.92 14.59 -3.58
N ARG A 64 -2.95 13.46 -4.31
CA ARG A 64 -3.71 13.26 -5.55
C ARG A 64 -4.32 11.86 -5.56
N THR A 65 -5.24 11.58 -6.49
CA THR A 65 -5.65 10.20 -6.79
C THR A 65 -6.31 9.45 -5.61
N ALA A 66 -6.86 10.17 -4.63
CA ALA A 66 -7.54 9.60 -3.48
C ALA A 66 -8.72 8.70 -3.89
N ASP A 67 -9.53 9.15 -4.84
CA ASP A 67 -10.73 8.44 -5.29
C ASP A 67 -10.43 7.03 -5.80
N TRP A 68 -9.25 6.81 -6.40
CA TRP A 68 -8.83 5.49 -6.86
C TRP A 68 -8.68 4.51 -5.69
N PHE A 69 -8.06 4.95 -4.59
CA PHE A 69 -7.94 4.16 -3.37
C PHE A 69 -9.27 4.01 -2.64
N VAL A 70 -10.09 5.06 -2.61
CA VAL A 70 -11.42 5.02 -1.97
C VAL A 70 -12.31 3.96 -2.62
N ARG A 71 -12.33 3.88 -3.95
CA ARG A 71 -13.04 2.82 -4.69
C ARG A 71 -12.52 1.40 -4.40
N ARG A 72 -11.35 1.27 -3.77
CA ARG A 72 -10.70 -0.01 -3.39
C ARG A 72 -10.78 -0.27 -1.88
N GLY A 73 -11.65 0.45 -1.18
CA GLY A 73 -11.95 0.21 0.24
C GLY A 73 -11.05 0.93 1.22
N PHE A 74 -10.25 1.90 0.75
CA PHE A 74 -9.59 2.83 1.65
C PHE A 74 -10.58 3.91 2.11
N THR A 75 -10.50 4.30 3.37
CA THR A 75 -11.30 5.39 3.96
C THR A 75 -10.38 6.49 4.45
N GLU A 76 -10.79 7.75 4.27
CA GLU A 76 -10.05 8.89 4.79
C GLU A 76 -9.99 8.83 6.33
N GLY A 77 -8.84 9.14 6.91
CA GLY A 77 -8.58 9.11 8.34
C GLY A 77 -7.76 10.31 8.81
N SER A 78 -7.44 10.34 10.10
CA SER A 78 -6.58 11.37 10.68
C SER A 78 -5.11 10.94 10.69
N ILE A 79 -4.23 11.92 10.90
CA ILE A 79 -2.79 11.67 11.10
C ILE A 79 -2.53 10.74 12.28
N ASP A 80 -3.42 10.68 13.28
CA ASP A 80 -3.27 9.82 14.47
C ASP A 80 -3.37 8.33 14.17
N MET A 81 -3.88 7.96 13.00
CA MET A 81 -3.88 6.58 12.51
C MET A 81 -2.50 6.12 12.00
N ILE A 82 -1.55 7.03 11.88
CA ILE A 82 -0.20 6.76 11.37
C ILE A 82 0.75 6.47 12.54
N PRO A 83 1.61 5.43 12.47
CA PRO A 83 2.59 5.13 13.52
C PRO A 83 3.48 6.34 13.85
N ASP A 84 3.77 6.54 15.14
CA ASP A 84 4.53 7.69 15.64
C ASP A 84 5.88 7.88 14.95
N GLU A 85 6.60 6.78 14.71
CA GLU A 85 7.88 6.83 14.02
C GLU A 85 7.73 7.37 12.59
N ARG A 86 6.63 7.00 11.92
CA ARG A 86 6.34 7.50 10.58
C ARG A 86 5.87 8.95 10.61
N ARG A 87 5.05 9.34 11.59
CA ARG A 87 4.55 10.72 11.76
C ARG A 87 5.68 11.74 11.80
N LYS A 88 6.74 11.44 12.55
CA LYS A 88 7.94 12.29 12.69
C LYS A 88 8.65 12.57 11.35
N LYS A 89 8.45 11.72 10.34
CA LYS A 89 9.07 11.81 9.01
C LYS A 89 8.11 12.35 7.94
N ILE A 90 6.90 12.77 8.30
CA ILE A 90 5.93 13.30 7.32
C ILE A 90 6.29 14.74 6.97
N ASN A 91 6.44 15.02 5.67
CA ASN A 91 6.50 16.39 5.19
C ASN A 91 5.09 16.99 5.11
N LEU A 92 4.72 17.77 6.13
CA LEU A 92 3.41 18.39 6.25
C LEU A 92 3.13 19.46 5.17
N SER A 93 4.17 20.06 4.56
CA SER A 93 3.97 21.07 3.51
C SER A 93 3.31 20.51 2.25
N ARG A 94 3.40 19.18 2.05
CA ARG A 94 2.71 18.49 0.96
C ARG A 94 1.19 18.50 1.12
N LYS A 95 0.66 18.76 2.32
CA LYS A 95 -0.78 18.71 2.62
C LYS A 95 -1.43 17.39 2.15
N SER A 96 -0.74 16.28 2.39
CA SER A 96 -1.28 14.95 2.07
C SER A 96 -2.46 14.61 2.97
N LYS A 97 -3.48 13.97 2.39
CA LYS A 97 -4.55 13.31 3.11
C LYS A 97 -4.13 11.90 3.50
N TYR A 98 -4.72 11.37 4.57
CA TYR A 98 -4.40 10.07 5.13
C TYR A 98 -5.55 9.11 4.84
N TYR A 99 -5.22 7.92 4.36
CA TYR A 99 -6.22 6.90 4.08
C TYR A 99 -5.80 5.58 4.72
N VAL A 100 -6.78 4.81 5.19
CA VAL A 100 -6.59 3.51 5.84
C VAL A 100 -7.52 2.47 5.25
N LYS A 101 -7.07 1.21 5.22
CA LYS A 101 -7.89 0.06 4.85
C LYS A 101 -7.61 -1.09 5.80
N LYS A 102 -8.64 -1.67 6.40
CA LYS A 102 -8.49 -2.92 7.17
C LYS A 102 -8.24 -4.07 6.20
N LEU A 103 -7.29 -4.93 6.52
CA LEU A 103 -7.06 -6.15 5.76
C LEU A 103 -8.05 -7.20 6.20
N VAL A 104 -8.56 -7.98 5.24
CA VAL A 104 -9.35 -9.17 5.56
C VAL A 104 -8.36 -10.27 5.92
N ALA A 105 -8.62 -10.97 7.03
CA ALA A 105 -7.82 -12.12 7.40
C ALA A 105 -7.82 -13.12 6.24
N ASP A 106 -6.64 -13.40 5.69
CA ASP A 106 -6.51 -14.41 4.66
C ASP A 106 -6.75 -15.78 5.29
N GLY A 107 -7.98 -16.28 5.15
CA GLY A 107 -8.39 -17.62 5.60
C GLY A 107 -7.78 -18.75 4.77
N SER A 108 -7.00 -18.45 3.73
CA SER A 108 -6.47 -19.47 2.81
C SER A 108 -5.26 -20.25 3.33
N GLY A 109 -4.68 -19.89 4.49
CA GLY A 109 -3.62 -20.69 5.11
C GLY A 109 -2.31 -20.81 4.30
N ILE A 110 -2.18 -20.10 3.17
CA ILE A 110 -0.96 -20.10 2.36
C ILE A 110 0.01 -19.09 2.97
N THR A 111 0.87 -19.58 3.87
CA THR A 111 2.05 -18.84 4.31
C THR A 111 2.97 -18.64 3.11
N ALA A 112 3.05 -17.41 2.58
CA ALA A 112 4.08 -17.01 1.63
C ALA A 112 5.44 -16.85 2.35
N ASP A 113 5.89 -17.94 2.95
CA ASP A 113 7.21 -18.09 3.57
C ASP A 113 8.12 -18.75 2.54
N ARG A 114 8.70 -17.93 1.66
CA ARG A 114 9.87 -18.25 0.82
C ARG A 114 10.15 -17.06 -0.10
N ALA A 115 11.03 -16.18 0.35
CA ALA A 115 12.01 -15.45 -0.46
C ALA A 115 12.50 -14.21 0.30
N PHE A 116 13.24 -14.41 1.39
CA PHE A 116 14.25 -13.46 1.87
C PHE A 116 15.32 -14.28 2.61
N LYS A 117 16.25 -14.82 1.82
CA LYS A 117 17.60 -15.17 2.25
C LYS A 117 18.55 -14.24 1.52
#